data_AF-A0A920ADU1-F1
#
_entry.id   AF-A0A920ADU1-F1
#
_cell.length_a   1.000
_cell.length_b   1.000
_cell.length_c   1.000
_cell.angle_alpha   90.00
_cell.angle_beta   90.00
_cell.angle_gamma   90.00
#
_symmetry.space_group_name_H-M   'P 1'
#
loop_
_entity.id
_entity.type
_entity.pdbx_description
1 polymer ?
#
loop_
_entity_poly.entity_id
_entity_poly.type
_entity_poly.pdbx_seq_one_letter_code
_entity_poly.pdbx_strand_id
1 'polypeptide(L)'
;MDLSSNKIASIPASISQLISLEHLDLWHNDVAALPYQIIELPHLNYLDIRGVSMSHGDYGKYKELMKGADFYLSEPCDCQD
;
A
#
# COMPACT_ATOMS: atom_id res chain seq x y z
N MET A 1 8.48 -8.45 2.62
CA MET A 1 7.35 -9.39 2.59
C MET A 1 6.69 -9.24 1.24
N ASP A 2 6.75 -10.28 0.42
CA ASP A 2 6.13 -10.31 -0.91
C ASP A 2 4.75 -10.95 -0.80
N LEU A 3 3.71 -10.17 -1.11
CA LEU A 3 2.32 -10.58 -1.19
C LEU A 3 1.74 -10.27 -2.58
N SER A 4 2.60 -10.05 -3.57
CA SER A 4 2.20 -9.65 -4.91
C SER A 4 1.41 -10.75 -5.65
N SER A 5 0.59 -10.33 -6.63
CA SER A 5 -0.22 -11.22 -7.48
C SER A 5 -1.13 -12.19 -6.71
N ASN A 6 -1.78 -11.68 -5.67
CA ASN A 6 -2.79 -12.42 -4.89
C ASN A 6 -4.17 -11.76 -5.03
N LYS A 7 -5.16 -12.24 -4.26
CA LYS A 7 -6.52 -11.69 -4.20
C LYS A 7 -6.78 -11.00 -2.87
N ILE A 8 -5.78 -10.29 -2.36
CA ILE A 8 -5.88 -9.63 -1.06
C ILE A 8 -6.76 -8.39 -1.22
N ALA A 9 -7.95 -8.43 -0.61
CA ALA A 9 -8.90 -7.31 -0.67
C ALA A 9 -8.64 -6.25 0.41
N SER A 10 -7.98 -6.63 1.51
CA SER A 10 -7.72 -5.74 2.64
C SER A 10 -6.48 -6.15 3.43
N ILE A 11 -5.83 -5.15 4.03
CA ILE A 11 -4.72 -5.32 4.95
C ILE A 11 -5.22 -4.98 6.36
N PRO A 12 -5.04 -5.86 7.36
CA PRO A 12 -5.54 -5.62 8.70
C PRO A 12 -4.75 -4.53 9.42
N ALA A 13 -5.40 -3.79 10.33
CA ALA A 13 -4.75 -2.78 11.17
C ALA A 13 -3.60 -3.34 12.03
N SER A 14 -3.59 -4.66 12.28
CA SER A 14 -2.50 -5.35 12.98
C SER A 14 -1.18 -5.36 12.21
N ILE A 15 -1.13 -4.85 10.97
CA ILE A 15 0.12 -4.70 10.22
C ILE A 15 1.14 -3.86 10.99
N SER A 16 0.71 -2.89 11.83
CA SER A 16 1.62 -2.10 12.69
C SER A 16 2.40 -2.92 13.72
N GLN A 17 1.97 -4.15 14.02
CA GLN A 17 2.70 -5.05 14.90
C GLN A 17 3.96 -5.61 14.24
N LEU A 18 4.07 -5.51 12.90
CA LEU A 18 5.26 -5.92 12.16
C LEU A 18 6.34 -4.83 12.23
N ILE A 19 6.82 -4.54 13.44
CA ILE A 19 7.74 -3.42 13.71
C ILE A 19 9.04 -3.49 12.90
N SER A 20 9.47 -4.68 12.47
CA SER A 20 10.66 -4.90 11.65
C SER A 20 10.35 -5.00 10.14
N LEU A 21 9.13 -4.66 9.70
CA LEU A 21 8.77 -4.71 8.30
C LEU A 21 9.44 -3.55 7.55
N GLU A 22 10.42 -3.89 6.73
CA GLU A 22 11.14 -2.92 5.89
C GLU A 22 10.55 -2.79 4.48
N HIS A 23 10.02 -3.91 3.95
CA HIS A 23 9.53 -4.01 2.60
C HIS A 23 8.19 -4.71 2.56
N LEU A 24 7.21 -4.12 1.89
CA LEU A 24 5.89 -4.70 1.65
C LEU A 24 5.51 -4.55 0.17
N ASP A 25 5.37 -5.68 -0.52
CA ASP A 25 4.92 -5.72 -1.91
C ASP A 25 3.47 -6.23 -1.98
N LEU A 26 2.57 -5.36 -2.43
CA LEU A 26 1.14 -5.64 -2.66
C LEU A 26 0.79 -5.52 -4.14
N TRP A 27 1.78 -5.49 -5.04
CA TRP A 27 1.56 -5.36 -6.48
C TRP A 27 0.50 -6.36 -6.96
N HIS A 28 -0.45 -5.87 -7.77
CA HIS A 28 -1.47 -6.69 -8.41
C HIS A 28 -2.34 -7.48 -7.41
N ASN A 29 -3.01 -6.74 -6.51
CA ASN A 29 -3.99 -7.25 -5.55
C ASN A 29 -5.27 -6.39 -5.60
N ASP A 30 -6.36 -6.87 -4.99
CA ASP A 30 -7.66 -6.16 -4.96
C ASP A 30 -7.78 -5.18 -3.76
N VAL A 31 -6.66 -4.62 -3.28
CA VAL A 31 -6.65 -3.75 -2.09
C VAL A 31 -7.29 -2.40 -2.41
N ALA A 32 -8.48 -2.16 -1.88
CA ALA A 32 -9.19 -0.90 -2.07
C ALA A 32 -8.71 0.23 -1.14
N ALA A 33 -8.18 -0.12 0.03
CA ALA A 33 -7.63 0.83 0.99
C ALA A 33 -6.57 0.15 1.86
N LEU A 34 -5.56 0.92 2.26
CA LEU A 34 -4.61 0.52 3.29
C LEU A 34 -5.10 1.00 4.66
N PRO A 35 -4.75 0.30 5.75
CA PRO A 35 -4.94 0.82 7.10
C PRO A 35 -3.98 1.99 7.35
N TYR A 36 -4.44 3.03 8.06
CA TYR A 36 -3.60 4.19 8.41
C TYR A 36 -2.33 3.79 9.19
N GLN A 37 -2.44 2.70 9.97
CA GLN A 37 -1.37 2.08 10.74
C GLN A 37 -0.13 1.70 9.92
N ILE A 38 -0.25 1.58 8.59
CA ILE A 38 0.91 1.33 7.72
C ILE A 38 1.94 2.47 7.77
N ILE A 39 1.50 3.68 8.08
CA ILE A 39 2.35 4.88 8.22
C ILE A 39 3.13 4.86 9.55
N GLU A 40 2.68 4.08 10.52
CA GLU A 40 3.30 3.95 11.84
C GLU A 40 4.46 2.94 11.86
N LEU A 41 4.72 2.24 10.75
CA LEU A 41 5.77 1.24 10.66
C LEU A 41 7.15 1.92 10.65
N PRO A 42 7.98 1.73 11.70
CA PRO A 42 9.17 2.55 11.92
C PRO A 42 10.31 2.25 10.94
N HIS A 43 10.28 1.09 10.29
CA HIS A 43 11.33 0.63 9.39
C HIS A 43 10.85 0.44 7.94
N LEU A 44 9.57 0.66 7.66
CA LEU A 44 9.02 0.48 6.32
C LEU A 44 9.61 1.55 5.40
N ASN A 45 10.45 1.11 4.47
CA ASN A 45 11.15 1.95 3.51
C ASN A 45 10.79 1.59 2.06
N TYR A 46 10.04 0.51 1.85
CA TYR A 46 9.55 0.12 0.54
C TYR A 46 8.10 -0.34 0.63
N LEU A 47 7.24 0.26 -0.19
CA LEU A 47 5.85 -0.17 -0.34
C LEU A 47 5.45 -0.12 -1.81
N ASP A 48 5.12 -1.27 -2.39
CA ASP A 48 4.57 -1.37 -3.75
C ASP A 48 3.08 -1.66 -3.70
N ILE A 49 2.29 -0.73 -4.24
CA ILE A 49 0.83 -0.83 -4.35
C ILE A 49 0.39 -0.62 -5.81
N ARG A 50 1.27 -0.88 -6.77
CA ARG A 50 0.94 -0.82 -8.19
C ARG A 50 -0.14 -1.85 -8.53
N GLY A 51 -1.11 -1.45 -9.33
CA GLY A 51 -2.18 -2.35 -9.76
C GLY A 51 -3.15 -2.76 -8.64
N VAL A 52 -3.27 -1.97 -7.57
CA VAL A 52 -4.35 -2.13 -6.58
C VAL A 52 -5.56 -1.25 -6.93
N SER A 53 -6.75 -1.62 -6.43
CA SER A 53 -8.02 -0.94 -6.72
C SER A 53 -8.31 0.28 -5.84
N MET A 54 -7.28 1.00 -5.39
CA MET A 54 -7.41 2.12 -4.46
C MET A 54 -7.99 3.38 -5.12
N SER A 55 -8.82 4.13 -4.38
CA SER A 55 -9.43 5.37 -4.86
C SER A 55 -8.41 6.49 -5.07
N HIS A 56 -8.66 7.41 -6.01
CA HIS A 56 -7.79 8.56 -6.28
C HIS A 56 -7.56 9.44 -5.03
N GLY A 57 -8.56 9.56 -4.15
CA GLY A 57 -8.45 10.32 -2.91
C GLY A 57 -7.49 9.69 -1.90
N ASP A 58 -7.56 8.36 -1.73
CA ASP A 58 -6.63 7.63 -0.88
C ASP A 58 -5.21 7.64 -1.45
N TYR A 59 -5.09 7.59 -2.78
CA TYR A 59 -3.82 7.73 -3.50
C TYR A 59 -3.02 8.97 -3.09
N GLY A 60 -3.63 10.15 -3.17
CA GLY A 60 -2.98 11.41 -2.78
C GLY A 60 -2.61 11.44 -1.30
N LYS A 61 -3.48 10.90 -0.45
CA LYS A 61 -3.27 10.82 1.00
C LYS A 61 -2.02 10.00 1.35
N TYR A 62 -1.86 8.80 0.81
CA TYR A 62 -0.71 7.94 1.14
C TYR A 62 0.60 8.47 0.55
N LYS A 63 0.55 9.06 -0.64
CA LYS A 63 1.71 9.71 -1.25
C LYS A 63 2.26 10.85 -0.39
N GLU A 64 1.39 11.63 0.24
CA GLU A 64 1.80 12.72 1.14
C GLU A 64 2.27 12.23 2.52
N LEU A 65 1.75 11.10 3.00
CA LEU A 65 2.07 10.58 4.34
C LEU A 65 3.34 9.71 4.35
N MET A 66 3.68 9.05 3.25
CA MET A 66 4.80 8.10 3.14
C MET A 66 6.08 8.75 2.58
N LYS A 67 6.41 9.98 3.00
CA LYS A 67 7.57 10.74 2.46
C LYS A 67 8.95 10.15 2.78
N GLY A 68 9.04 9.14 3.65
CA GLY A 68 10.29 8.48 4.06
C GLY A 68 10.52 7.10 3.45
N ALA A 69 9.57 6.57 2.68
CA ALA A 69 9.65 5.26 2.04
C ALA A 69 9.65 5.40 0.51
N ASP A 70 10.40 4.54 -0.17
CA ASP A 70 10.23 4.30 -1.59
C ASP A 70 8.83 3.71 -1.83
N PHE A 71 7.94 4.57 -2.31
CA PHE A 71 6.53 4.28 -2.48
C PHE A 71 6.22 4.14 -3.96
N TYR A 72 6.02 2.91 -4.40
CA TYR A 72 5.73 2.57 -5.79
C TYR A 72 4.23 2.47 -5.98
N LEU A 73 3.72 3.34 -6.83
CA LEU A 73 2.30 3.53 -7.05
C LEU A 73 2.05 3.58 -8.56
N SER A 74 1.02 2.89 -9.03
CA SER A 74 0.54 3.07 -10.40
C SER A 74 -0.37 4.29 -10.35
N GLU A 75 -0.54 5.06 -11.42
CA GLU A 75 -1.70 5.94 -11.41
C GLU A 75 -2.97 5.08 -11.21
N PRO A 76 -3.93 5.51 -10.37
CA PRO A 76 -5.18 4.79 -10.22
C PRO A 76 -5.74 4.55 -11.62
N CYS A 77 -6.07 3.30 -11.92
CA CYS A 77 -6.76 2.96 -13.14
C CYS A 77 -8.16 3.58 -13.06
N ASP A 78 -8.29 4.83 -13.51
CA ASP A 78 -9.55 5.35 -14.04
C ASP A 78 -9.79 4.65 -15.38
N CYS A 79 -9.97 3.32 -15.31
CA CYS A 79 -10.48 2.52 -16.41
C CYS A 79 -12.00 2.76 -16.48
N GLN A 80 -12.38 4.00 -16.75
CA GLN A 80 -13.67 4.29 -17.36
C GLN A 80 -13.46 4.26 -18.88
N ASP A 81 -13.54 3.07 -19.45
CA ASP A 81 -13.96 2.86 -20.84
C ASP A 81 -15.48 2.57 -20.85
#